data_AF-A0A7Z0CIU3-F1
#
_entry.id   AF-A0A7Z0CIU3-F1
#
_cell.length_a   1.000
_cell.length_b   1.000
_cell.length_c   1.000
_cell.angle_alpha   90.00
_cell.angle_beta   90.00
_cell.angle_gamma   90.00
#
_symmetry.space_group_name_H-M   'P 1'
#
loop_
_entity.id
_entity.type
_entity.pdbx_description
1 polymer ?
#
loop_
_entity_poly.entity_id
_entity_poly.type
_entity_poly.pdbx_seq_one_letter_code
_entity_poly.pdbx_strand_id
1 'polypeptide(L)'
;MPIRRAIALLAGASLAVALTGCDKDDAEPPASATGSTVPTATPAPTTLPTSSITCSSPKPEGPFTYSTDREELEALAPLIGDPVVFDSTFDDVDADELGLLIERGFVDPDGDTNGSPSMWEFHEFLCEHPEVRAIGFIPGALPGDEQAIASLQTVYADVLSDTLRKDARAFCRSTPDRTLRGHLECFWD
;
A
#
# COMPACT_ATOMS: atom_id res chain seq x y z
N MET A 1 47.64 -5.33 -12.51
CA MET A 1 47.74 -3.85 -12.49
C MET A 1 46.63 -3.30 -11.61
N PRO A 2 46.89 -2.88 -10.36
CA PRO A 2 45.89 -2.19 -9.57
C PRO A 2 46.09 -0.66 -9.64
N ILE A 3 45.13 0.06 -10.22
CA ILE A 3 45.10 1.53 -10.19
C ILE A 3 44.38 1.95 -8.91
N ARG A 4 45.17 2.45 -7.94
CA ARG A 4 44.69 3.19 -6.78
C ARG A 4 44.32 4.61 -7.25
N ARG A 5 43.12 5.08 -6.92
CA ARG A 5 42.81 6.51 -6.87
C ARG A 5 42.31 6.87 -5.48
N ALA A 6 43.10 7.69 -4.81
CA ALA A 6 42.77 8.44 -3.61
C ALA A 6 42.42 9.89 -4.01
N ILE A 7 42.10 10.73 -3.01
CA ILE A 7 41.96 12.21 -2.98
C ILE A 7 40.49 12.67 -3.02
N ALA A 8 40.01 13.56 -2.15
CA ALA A 8 40.50 14.13 -0.90
C ALA A 8 39.31 14.82 -0.19
N LEU A 9 39.37 14.87 1.15
CA LEU A 9 38.53 15.72 1.99
C LEU A 9 38.86 17.19 1.78
N LEU A 10 37.84 18.04 1.70
CA LEU A 10 37.95 19.49 1.86
C LEU A 10 37.04 19.93 3.01
N ALA A 11 37.70 20.33 4.10
CA ALA A 11 37.14 21.12 5.18
C ALA A 11 37.46 22.61 4.93
N GLY A 12 36.56 23.50 5.31
CA GLY A 12 36.78 24.95 5.35
C GLY A 12 35.44 25.67 5.50
N ALA A 13 35.01 26.01 6.71
CA ALA A 13 35.42 27.15 7.55
C ALA A 13 34.46 28.34 7.36
N SER A 14 33.95 28.77 8.52
CA SER A 14 32.90 29.74 8.77
C SER A 14 33.26 31.18 8.37
N LEU A 15 32.25 31.99 8.06
CA LEU A 15 32.33 33.45 8.20
C LEU A 15 31.04 33.99 8.83
N ALA A 16 31.19 34.46 10.07
CA ALA A 16 30.20 35.29 10.76
C ALA A 16 30.40 36.75 10.35
N VAL A 17 29.31 37.48 10.11
CA VAL A 17 29.32 38.94 9.97
C VAL A 17 28.47 39.53 11.08
N ALA A 18 29.07 40.47 11.81
CA ALA A 18 28.53 41.13 12.98
C ALA A 18 27.64 42.35 12.63
N LEU A 19 26.76 42.66 13.59
CA LEU A 19 25.81 43.76 13.69
C LEU A 19 26.46 45.16 13.78
N THR A 20 25.81 46.18 13.20
CA THR A 20 25.72 47.60 13.67
C THR A 20 24.64 48.30 12.81
N GLY A 21 23.70 49.14 13.24
CA GLY A 21 23.37 49.75 14.54
C GLY A 21 21.99 50.46 14.49
N CYS A 22 21.57 51.00 15.65
CA CYS A 22 20.35 51.78 15.97
C CYS A 22 20.25 53.11 15.17
N ASP A 23 19.16 53.89 15.06
CA ASP A 23 17.93 54.12 15.84
C ASP A 23 17.01 55.09 15.03
N LYS A 24 15.73 55.19 15.40
CA LYS A 24 14.72 56.27 15.17
C LYS A 24 13.72 56.24 13.99
N ASP A 25 12.49 55.99 14.44
CA ASP A 25 11.25 56.76 14.27
C ASP A 25 10.34 56.55 13.05
N ASP A 26 9.07 56.45 13.45
CA ASP A 26 7.81 56.67 12.72
C ASP A 26 7.11 55.52 11.97
N ALA A 27 5.84 55.36 12.39
CA ALA A 27 4.69 54.80 11.71
C ALA A 27 4.52 53.28 11.65
N GLU A 28 3.81 52.78 12.67
CA GLU A 28 2.92 51.62 12.60
C GLU A 28 1.86 51.81 11.50
N PRO A 29 1.77 50.92 10.50
CA PRO A 29 0.52 50.71 9.79
C PRO A 29 -0.26 49.57 10.46
N PRO A 30 -1.57 49.72 10.71
CA PRO A 30 -2.38 48.61 11.20
C PRO A 30 -2.48 47.58 10.07
N ALA A 31 -1.71 46.49 10.16
CA ALA A 31 -1.99 45.30 9.39
C ALA A 31 -3.30 44.71 9.91
N SER A 32 -4.38 44.95 9.17
CA SER A 32 -5.65 44.25 9.34
C SER A 32 -5.39 42.74 9.38
N ALA A 33 -5.51 42.16 10.56
CA ALA A 33 -5.64 40.72 10.70
C ALA A 33 -7.01 40.34 10.14
N THR A 34 -7.08 40.12 8.82
CA THR A 34 -8.19 39.38 8.22
C THR A 34 -7.99 37.93 8.60
N GLY A 35 -8.41 37.58 9.82
CA GLY A 35 -8.61 36.21 10.26
C GLY A 35 -9.74 35.60 9.45
N SER A 36 -9.43 35.18 8.23
CA SER A 36 -10.31 34.33 7.44
C SER A 36 -10.13 32.92 7.97
N THR A 37 -10.76 32.61 9.10
CA THR A 37 -10.99 31.24 9.54
C THR A 37 -11.91 30.59 8.52
N VAL A 38 -11.32 30.04 7.45
CA VAL A 38 -11.99 29.04 6.64
C VAL A 38 -12.30 27.90 7.60
N PRO A 39 -13.56 27.50 7.79
CA PRO A 39 -13.83 26.27 8.52
C PRO A 39 -13.16 25.15 7.72
N THR A 40 -12.10 24.57 8.26
CA THR A 40 -11.59 23.28 7.82
C THR A 40 -12.74 22.31 8.02
N ALA A 41 -13.48 22.03 6.96
CA ALA A 41 -14.46 20.97 6.95
C ALA A 41 -13.69 19.69 7.26
N THR A 42 -13.97 19.10 8.42
CA THR A 42 -13.55 17.72 8.68
C THR A 42 -14.11 16.87 7.55
N PRO A 43 -13.28 16.19 6.74
CA PRO A 43 -13.80 15.29 5.73
C PRO A 43 -14.71 14.28 6.43
N ALA A 44 -15.91 14.08 5.88
CA ALA A 44 -16.79 13.03 6.36
C ALA A 44 -16.04 11.69 6.24
N PRO A 45 -16.24 10.75 7.18
CA PRO A 45 -15.66 9.42 7.04
C PRO A 45 -16.17 8.80 5.75
N THR A 46 -15.28 8.62 4.77
CA THR A 46 -15.56 7.82 3.58
C THR A 46 -15.63 6.37 4.01
N THR A 47 -16.83 5.86 4.23
CA THR A 47 -17.04 4.42 4.41
C THR A 47 -16.83 3.73 3.07
N LEU A 48 -15.90 2.77 3.03
CA LEU A 48 -15.68 1.91 1.88
C LEU A 48 -16.98 1.15 1.55
N PRO A 49 -17.24 0.89 0.26
CA PRO A 49 -18.36 0.05 -0.14
C PRO A 49 -18.14 -1.38 0.40
N THR A 50 -19.22 -2.02 0.84
CA THR A 50 -19.16 -3.42 1.27
C THR A 50 -19.12 -4.33 0.06
N SER A 51 -18.21 -5.31 0.06
CA SER A 51 -18.13 -6.39 -0.93
C SER A 51 -19.40 -7.24 -0.91
N SER A 52 -19.87 -7.68 -2.08
CA SER A 52 -20.86 -8.77 -2.18
C SER A 52 -20.22 -10.16 -2.22
N ILE A 53 -18.91 -10.23 -2.48
CA ILE A 53 -18.11 -11.44 -2.27
C ILE A 53 -17.91 -11.62 -0.76
N THR A 54 -18.22 -12.82 -0.28
CA THR A 54 -18.12 -13.22 1.12
C THR A 54 -17.34 -14.54 1.19
N CYS A 55 -16.97 -14.96 2.39
CA CYS A 55 -16.31 -16.26 2.62
C CYS A 55 -17.15 -17.50 2.25
N SER A 56 -18.43 -17.33 1.87
CA SER A 56 -19.27 -18.40 1.34
C SER A 56 -19.59 -18.24 -0.15
N SER A 57 -19.11 -17.16 -0.78
CA SER A 57 -19.30 -16.93 -2.21
C SER A 57 -18.45 -17.92 -3.00
N PRO A 58 -18.97 -18.48 -4.10
CA PRO A 58 -18.12 -19.26 -5.00
C PRO A 58 -17.15 -18.33 -5.74
N LYS A 59 -16.04 -18.90 -6.23
CA LYS A 59 -15.13 -18.18 -7.12
C LYS A 59 -15.89 -17.62 -8.34
N PRO A 60 -15.71 -16.34 -8.70
CA PRO A 60 -16.25 -15.81 -9.95
C PRO A 60 -15.79 -16.66 -11.15
N GLU A 61 -16.72 -16.96 -12.07
CA GLU A 61 -16.43 -17.71 -13.30
C GLU A 61 -16.41 -16.78 -14.52
N GLY A 62 -15.60 -17.13 -15.51
CA GLY A 62 -15.54 -16.43 -16.80
C GLY A 62 -14.19 -15.72 -17.03
N PRO A 63 -14.02 -15.09 -18.21
CA PRO A 63 -12.79 -14.34 -18.48
C PRO A 63 -12.70 -13.10 -17.60
N PHE A 64 -11.55 -12.91 -16.96
CA PHE A 64 -11.26 -11.67 -16.24
C PHE A 64 -11.18 -10.48 -17.21
N THR A 65 -11.75 -9.35 -16.79
CA THR A 65 -11.60 -8.05 -17.47
C THR A 65 -11.18 -7.04 -16.43
N TYR A 66 -9.98 -6.49 -16.58
CA TYR A 66 -9.47 -5.48 -15.67
C TYR A 66 -10.34 -4.22 -15.73
N SER A 67 -10.77 -3.73 -14.56
CA SER A 67 -11.50 -2.48 -14.45
C SER A 67 -10.57 -1.29 -14.66
N THR A 68 -10.90 -0.47 -15.64
CA THR A 68 -10.21 0.81 -15.89
C THR A 68 -10.90 1.99 -15.21
N ASP A 69 -11.87 1.74 -14.32
CA ASP A 69 -12.60 2.79 -13.61
C ASP A 69 -11.70 3.47 -12.57
N ARG A 70 -11.17 4.63 -12.96
CA ARG A 70 -10.24 5.41 -12.14
C ARG A 70 -10.92 6.02 -10.92
N GLU A 71 -12.17 6.46 -11.06
CA GLU A 71 -12.92 7.10 -9.96
C GLU A 71 -13.21 6.06 -8.88
N GLU A 72 -13.55 4.84 -9.30
CA GLU A 72 -13.74 3.73 -8.38
C GLU A 72 -12.43 3.30 -7.70
N LEU A 73 -11.31 3.23 -8.44
CA LEU A 73 -10.00 2.94 -7.86
C LEU A 73 -9.57 4.02 -6.84
N GLU A 74 -9.82 5.29 -7.14
CA GLU A 74 -9.58 6.41 -6.22
C GLU A 74 -10.47 6.35 -4.98
N ALA A 75 -11.73 5.90 -5.11
CA ALA A 75 -12.61 5.69 -3.97
C ALA A 75 -12.10 4.58 -3.03
N LEU A 76 -11.30 3.63 -3.55
CA LEU A 76 -10.62 2.57 -2.80
C LEU A 76 -9.22 2.96 -2.31
N ALA A 77 -8.77 4.21 -2.52
CA ALA A 77 -7.46 4.68 -2.04
C ALA A 77 -7.19 4.41 -0.54
N PRO A 78 -8.19 4.40 0.37
CA PRO A 78 -7.96 3.97 1.75
C PRO A 78 -7.45 2.52 1.90
N LEU A 79 -7.74 1.64 0.94
CA LEU A 79 -7.31 0.23 0.91
C LEU A 79 -6.00 0.01 0.14
N ILE A 80 -5.83 0.72 -0.98
CA ILE A 80 -4.77 0.43 -1.96
C ILE A 80 -3.65 1.49 -2.00
N GLY A 81 -3.65 2.39 -1.02
CA GLY A 81 -2.73 3.54 -1.01
C GLY A 81 -3.03 4.56 -2.11
N ASP A 82 -2.05 5.40 -2.43
CA ASP A 82 -2.18 6.39 -3.50
C ASP A 82 -2.16 5.72 -4.88
N PRO A 83 -3.29 5.70 -5.63
CA PRO A 83 -3.41 4.99 -6.90
C PRO A 83 -2.65 5.67 -8.06
N VAL A 84 -2.02 6.82 -7.80
CA VAL A 84 -1.26 7.61 -8.78
C VAL A 84 0.23 7.24 -8.79
N VAL A 85 0.69 6.42 -7.84
CA VAL A 85 2.06 5.90 -7.79
C VAL A 85 2.16 4.65 -8.68
N PHE A 86 3.33 4.47 -9.34
CA PHE A 86 3.62 3.43 -10.33
C PHE A 86 3.27 1.99 -9.86
N ASP A 87 3.26 1.78 -8.54
CA ASP A 87 2.86 0.56 -7.86
C ASP A 87 1.83 0.91 -6.78
N SER A 88 0.54 0.84 -7.09
CA SER A 88 -0.50 0.96 -6.07
C SER A 88 -0.38 -0.28 -5.17
N THR A 89 0.02 -0.09 -3.93
CA THR A 89 0.18 -1.17 -2.95
C THR A 89 -1.00 -1.20 -2.03
N PHE A 90 -1.68 -2.34 -1.93
CA PHE A 90 -2.58 -2.57 -0.82
C PHE A 90 -1.80 -3.18 0.33
N ASP A 91 -1.95 -2.56 1.49
CA ASP A 91 -1.27 -2.92 2.73
C ASP A 91 -2.37 -3.17 3.76
N ASP A 92 -2.23 -4.24 4.54
CA ASP A 92 -3.18 -4.62 5.60
C ASP A 92 -4.60 -5.00 5.14
N VAL A 93 -4.77 -5.66 3.98
CA VAL A 93 -6.13 -6.04 3.52
C VAL A 93 -6.64 -7.32 4.16
N ASP A 94 -7.93 -7.34 4.48
CA ASP A 94 -8.66 -8.52 4.94
C ASP A 94 -9.45 -9.23 3.81
N ALA A 95 -10.21 -10.27 4.19
CA ALA A 95 -10.98 -11.05 3.22
C ALA A 95 -12.07 -10.23 2.52
N ASP A 96 -12.78 -9.35 3.24
CA ASP A 96 -13.85 -8.55 2.67
C ASP A 96 -13.28 -7.49 1.72
N GLU A 97 -12.13 -6.91 2.08
CA GLU A 97 -11.42 -5.91 1.29
C GLU A 97 -10.80 -6.52 0.02
N LEU A 98 -10.18 -7.71 0.11
CA LEU A 98 -9.72 -8.44 -1.07
C LEU A 98 -10.90 -8.89 -1.95
N GLY A 99 -12.00 -9.32 -1.35
CA GLY A 99 -13.24 -9.65 -2.04
C GLY A 99 -13.79 -8.46 -2.82
N LEU A 100 -13.73 -7.25 -2.25
CA LEU A 100 -14.13 -6.03 -2.94
C LEU A 100 -13.25 -5.75 -4.16
N LEU A 101 -11.92 -5.92 -4.05
CA LEU A 101 -11.01 -5.70 -5.16
C LEU A 101 -11.24 -6.70 -6.32
N ILE A 102 -11.57 -7.95 -5.99
CA ILE A 102 -11.96 -8.98 -6.97
C ILE A 102 -13.30 -8.61 -7.61
N GLU A 103 -14.30 -8.25 -6.81
CA GLU A 103 -15.64 -7.89 -7.28
C GLU A 103 -15.61 -6.70 -8.25
N ARG A 104 -14.78 -5.69 -7.96
CA ARG A 104 -14.63 -4.50 -8.81
C ARG A 104 -13.71 -4.71 -10.01
N GLY A 105 -13.15 -5.91 -10.17
CA GLY A 105 -12.31 -6.25 -11.32
C GLY A 105 -10.93 -5.59 -11.30
N PHE A 106 -10.44 -5.15 -10.14
CA PHE A 106 -9.07 -4.65 -9.99
C PHE A 106 -8.06 -5.76 -9.72
N VAL A 107 -8.56 -6.94 -9.33
CA VAL A 107 -7.77 -8.14 -9.03
C VAL A 107 -8.39 -9.33 -9.75
N ASP A 108 -7.57 -10.07 -10.51
CA ASP A 108 -8.00 -11.30 -11.17
C ASP A 108 -8.08 -12.45 -10.15
N PRO A 109 -9.25 -13.08 -9.91
CA PRO A 109 -9.36 -14.21 -8.98
C PRO A 109 -8.47 -15.41 -9.34
N ASP A 110 -8.17 -15.59 -10.63
CA ASP A 110 -7.30 -16.64 -11.15
C ASP A 110 -5.84 -16.18 -11.30
N GLY A 111 -5.59 -14.88 -11.11
CA GLY A 111 -4.25 -14.30 -11.22
C GLY A 111 -3.32 -14.83 -10.14
N ASP A 112 -2.11 -15.21 -10.55
CA ASP A 112 -0.99 -15.50 -9.67
C ASP A 112 0.26 -14.75 -10.16
N THR A 113 1.24 -14.59 -9.28
CA THR A 113 2.53 -14.00 -9.64
C THR A 113 3.64 -14.80 -8.97
N ASN A 114 4.71 -15.06 -9.71
CA ASN A 114 5.89 -15.78 -9.22
C ASN A 114 5.55 -17.15 -8.57
N GLY A 115 4.49 -17.81 -9.05
CA GLY A 115 4.04 -19.10 -8.52
C GLY A 115 3.38 -19.01 -7.14
N SER A 116 2.88 -17.83 -6.76
CA SER A 116 1.98 -17.66 -5.62
C SER A 116 0.71 -18.51 -5.80
N PRO A 117 -0.05 -18.74 -4.71
CA PRO A 117 -1.47 -19.05 -4.83
C PRO A 117 -2.20 -18.00 -5.69
N SER A 118 -3.36 -18.35 -6.23
CA SER A 118 -4.20 -17.37 -6.93
C SER A 118 -4.85 -16.40 -5.94
N MET A 119 -5.32 -15.24 -6.43
CA MET A 119 -6.02 -14.26 -5.58
C MET A 119 -7.26 -14.83 -4.89
N TRP A 120 -7.96 -15.76 -5.55
CA TRP A 120 -9.05 -16.49 -4.92
C TRP A 120 -8.57 -17.42 -3.80
N GLU A 121 -7.47 -18.15 -4.00
CA GLU A 121 -6.88 -18.98 -2.94
C GLU A 121 -6.43 -18.13 -1.74
N PHE A 122 -5.96 -16.90 -1.99
CA PHE A 122 -5.70 -15.92 -0.91
C PHE A 122 -6.96 -15.47 -0.19
N HIS A 123 -8.03 -15.14 -0.92
CA HIS A 123 -9.30 -14.78 -0.31
C HIS A 123 -9.84 -15.93 0.58
N GLU A 124 -9.77 -17.18 0.10
CA GLU A 124 -10.14 -18.36 0.90
C GLU A 124 -9.27 -18.50 2.16
N PHE A 125 -7.95 -18.29 2.04
CA PHE A 125 -7.04 -18.34 3.18
C PHE A 125 -7.35 -17.26 4.23
N LEU A 126 -7.64 -16.02 3.82
CA LEU A 126 -8.04 -14.93 4.72
C LEU A 126 -9.39 -15.22 5.40
N CYS A 127 -10.30 -15.88 4.69
CA CYS A 127 -11.58 -16.33 5.24
C CYS A 127 -11.43 -17.41 6.31
N GLU A 128 -10.49 -18.34 6.13
CA GLU A 128 -10.16 -19.38 7.13
C GLU A 128 -9.37 -18.82 8.33
N HIS A 129 -8.64 -17.73 8.12
CA HIS A 129 -7.78 -17.08 9.10
C HIS A 129 -8.04 -15.57 9.18
N PRO A 130 -9.13 -15.13 9.84
CA PRO A 130 -9.51 -13.71 9.90
C PRO A 130 -8.51 -12.82 10.66
N GLU A 131 -7.58 -13.42 11.43
CA GLU A 131 -6.45 -12.72 12.03
C GLU A 131 -5.30 -12.41 11.06
N VAL A 132 -5.37 -12.94 9.84
CA VAL A 132 -4.37 -12.73 8.79
C VAL A 132 -4.73 -11.52 7.95
N ARG A 133 -3.68 -10.85 7.48
CA ARG A 133 -3.70 -9.68 6.63
C ARG A 133 -2.81 -9.92 5.43
N ALA A 134 -3.17 -9.32 4.31
CA ALA A 134 -2.54 -9.50 3.02
C ALA A 134 -1.88 -8.19 2.55
N ILE A 135 -0.73 -8.30 1.90
CA ILE A 135 -0.03 -7.18 1.26
C ILE A 135 0.23 -7.55 -0.19
N GLY A 136 -0.06 -6.63 -1.09
CA GLY A 136 0.21 -6.81 -2.50
C GLY A 136 0.32 -5.49 -3.26
N PHE A 137 0.52 -5.60 -4.57
CA PHE A 137 0.55 -4.47 -5.47
C PHE A 137 -0.32 -4.74 -6.69
N ILE A 138 -0.90 -3.68 -7.25
CA ILE A 138 -1.64 -3.69 -8.51
C ILE A 138 -0.75 -2.95 -9.52
N PRO A 139 0.09 -3.67 -10.29
CA PRO A 139 1.00 -3.04 -11.25
C PRO A 139 0.17 -2.39 -12.36
N GLY A 140 0.50 -1.19 -12.80
CA GLY A 140 -0.14 -0.64 -14.00
C GLY A 140 -1.50 0.04 -13.77
N ALA A 141 -1.67 0.81 -12.69
CA ALA A 141 -2.58 1.96 -12.71
C ALA A 141 -2.17 3.03 -13.75
N LEU A 142 -1.34 2.70 -14.74
CA LEU A 142 -0.93 3.58 -15.83
C LEU A 142 -1.88 3.41 -17.01
N PRO A 143 -2.22 4.49 -17.74
CA PRO A 143 -3.03 4.39 -18.94
C PRO A 143 -2.40 3.46 -19.98
N GLY A 144 -3.10 2.37 -20.34
CA GLY A 144 -2.71 1.46 -21.44
C GLY A 144 -2.03 0.16 -21.03
N ASP A 145 -1.81 -0.09 -19.73
CA ASP A 145 -1.35 -1.39 -19.22
C ASP A 145 -2.55 -2.18 -18.67
N GLU A 146 -3.31 -2.80 -19.57
CA GLU A 146 -4.53 -3.56 -19.25
C GLU A 146 -4.23 -4.93 -18.60
N GLN A 147 -2.97 -5.18 -18.20
CA GLN A 147 -2.48 -6.45 -17.66
C GLN A 147 -2.00 -6.30 -16.21
N ALA A 148 -2.68 -5.46 -15.43
CA ALA A 148 -2.44 -5.32 -14.01
C ALA A 148 -2.77 -6.62 -13.27
N ILE A 149 -1.82 -7.56 -13.24
CA ILE A 149 -1.91 -8.74 -12.39
C ILE A 149 -1.52 -8.27 -11.01
N ALA A 150 -2.52 -8.04 -10.16
CA ALA A 150 -2.26 -7.81 -8.77
C ALA A 150 -1.43 -8.97 -8.23
N SER A 151 -0.36 -8.67 -7.51
CA SER A 151 0.54 -9.67 -6.94
C SER A 151 0.48 -9.53 -5.44
N LEU A 152 0.17 -10.65 -4.77
CA LEU A 152 0.24 -10.71 -3.33
C LEU A 152 1.66 -11.09 -2.92
N GLN A 153 2.31 -10.19 -2.19
CA GLN A 153 3.70 -10.34 -1.78
C GLN A 153 3.85 -11.06 -0.46
N THR A 154 2.89 -10.91 0.47
CA THR A 154 2.95 -11.56 1.78
C THR A 154 1.59 -11.66 2.45
N VAL A 155 1.47 -12.63 3.35
CA VAL A 155 0.45 -12.66 4.40
C VAL A 155 1.12 -12.42 5.76
N TYR A 156 0.41 -11.89 6.74
CA TYR A 156 0.92 -11.71 8.11
C TYR A 156 -0.19 -11.76 9.16
N ALA A 157 0.17 -12.01 10.42
CA ALA A 157 -0.74 -11.90 11.56
C ALA A 157 0.01 -11.40 12.79
N ASP A 158 -0.66 -10.67 13.68
CA ASP A 158 -0.07 -10.15 14.93
C ASP A 158 0.25 -11.26 15.93
N VAL A 159 -0.51 -12.35 15.89
CA VAL A 159 -0.35 -13.50 16.78
C VAL A 159 -0.27 -14.79 15.97
N LEU A 160 0.89 -15.44 16.00
CA LEU A 160 1.12 -16.70 15.30
C LEU A 160 0.81 -17.91 16.18
N SER A 161 -0.42 -18.43 16.06
CA SER A 161 -0.79 -19.73 16.62
C SER A 161 -0.04 -20.89 15.93
N ASP A 162 0.08 -22.04 16.58
CA ASP A 162 0.73 -23.22 15.98
C ASP A 162 -0.04 -23.72 14.74
N THR A 163 -1.37 -23.61 14.77
CA THR A 163 -2.25 -23.93 13.63
C THR A 163 -1.96 -23.00 12.47
N LEU A 164 -2.00 -21.68 12.68
CA LEU A 164 -1.73 -20.70 11.62
C LEU A 164 -0.33 -20.88 11.02
N ARG A 165 0.70 -21.16 11.85
CA ARG A 165 2.04 -21.46 11.33
C ARG A 165 2.07 -22.67 10.42
N LYS A 166 1.34 -23.73 10.77
CA LYS A 166 1.28 -24.95 9.97
C LYS A 166 0.54 -24.68 8.65
N ASP A 167 -0.60 -24.01 8.71
CA ASP A 167 -1.45 -23.78 7.55
C ASP A 167 -0.79 -22.78 6.60
N ALA A 168 -0.20 -21.70 7.12
CA ALA A 168 0.58 -20.77 6.32
C ALA A 168 1.79 -21.46 5.67
N ARG A 169 2.54 -22.33 6.36
CA ARG A 169 3.63 -23.10 5.72
C ARG A 169 3.15 -23.96 4.55
N ALA A 170 1.97 -24.56 4.67
CA ALA A 170 1.39 -25.34 3.57
C ALA A 170 0.97 -24.42 2.41
N PHE A 171 0.38 -23.27 2.74
CA PHE A 171 -0.07 -22.25 1.81
C PHE A 171 1.08 -21.61 1.03
N CYS A 172 2.25 -21.44 1.67
CA CYS A 172 3.45 -20.88 1.04
C CYS A 172 4.15 -21.83 0.05
N ARG A 173 3.65 -23.06 -0.09
CA ARG A 173 4.10 -24.05 -1.08
C ARG A 173 5.62 -24.21 -1.08
N SER A 174 6.28 -23.89 -2.20
CA SER A 174 7.71 -24.03 -2.41
C SER A 174 8.53 -22.78 -2.05
N THR A 175 7.87 -21.70 -1.63
CA THR A 175 8.53 -20.46 -1.25
C THR A 175 9.00 -20.56 0.20
N PRO A 176 10.23 -20.13 0.53
CA PRO A 176 10.69 -20.08 1.91
C PRO A 176 9.83 -19.10 2.73
N ASP A 177 9.23 -19.59 3.81
CA ASP A 177 8.62 -18.73 4.83
C ASP A 177 9.70 -18.05 5.68
N ARG A 178 9.47 -16.80 6.07
CA ARG A 178 10.32 -16.06 7.01
C ARG A 178 9.51 -15.59 8.19
N THR A 179 10.04 -15.77 9.39
CA THR A 179 9.49 -15.11 10.57
C THR A 179 10.18 -13.77 10.76
N LEU A 180 9.47 -12.67 10.51
CA LEU A 180 9.98 -11.31 10.64
C LEU A 180 9.09 -10.54 11.62
N ARG A 181 9.71 -9.96 12.65
CA ARG A 181 9.03 -9.11 13.66
C ARG A 181 7.82 -9.74 14.38
N GLY A 182 7.68 -11.06 14.34
CA GLY A 182 6.53 -11.76 14.94
C GLY A 182 5.46 -12.18 13.92
N HIS A 183 5.65 -11.84 12.64
CA HIS A 183 4.82 -12.24 11.51
C HIS A 183 5.47 -13.39 10.75
N LEU A 184 4.66 -14.26 10.15
CA LEU A 184 5.12 -15.26 9.19
C LEU A 184 4.81 -14.71 7.81
N GLU A 185 5.85 -14.39 7.07
CA GLU A 185 5.81 -13.79 5.74
C GLU A 185 6.24 -14.82 4.71
N CYS A 186 5.59 -14.79 3.54
CA CYS A 186 5.91 -15.67 2.43
C CYS A 186 6.11 -14.82 1.20
N PHE A 187 7.33 -14.84 0.66
CA PHE A 187 7.74 -13.95 -0.43
C PHE A 187 7.79 -14.68 -1.76
N TRP A 188 6.79 -14.45 -2.60
CA TRP A 188 6.78 -14.94 -3.98
C TRP A 188 7.43 -13.88 -4.89
N ASP A 189 8.76 -13.90 -4.96
CA ASP A 189 9.62 -13.06 -5.82
C ASP A 189 10.08 -13.80 -7.09
#